data_AF-A0A931X901-F1
#
_entry.id   AF-A0A931X901-F1
#
_cell.length_a   1.000
_cell.length_b   1.000
_cell.length_c   1.000
_cell.angle_alpha   90.00
_cell.angle_beta   90.00
_cell.angle_gamma   90.00
#
_symmetry.space_group_name_H-M   'P 1'
#
loop_
_entity.id
_entity.type
_entity.pdbx_description
1 polymer ?
#
loop_
_entity_poly.entity_id
_entity_poly.type
_entity_poly.pdbx_seq_one_letter_code
_entity_poly.pdbx_strand_id
1 'polypeptide(L)'
;MSRIGEREADTLDVICFGKESLKKIADEATAFTGREPSPAAGIEVKDSGAAATVAVPVEVGVVREETIEFVDLRKQPQEPNLDLEPAALRRVTEMAVNRLELAQAQMRIATVKGQVALDRARFTEAVAMRVLRALPEYLADDIHRDPVRVIVQRWLDEARPKDRFVPFDPFEVGDEIARVIKQGLERESAQYIPASSKRRVAFPGFRLIANVPALLGVPRPTGLRVEELPTIGARDTFVRFQPYRGWRSALHDAYSFDSWPEAKLATLLDVADDVVWWVRNQPRRLQIATPAGAYNPDFVVLLDTQPKRTLLILESKADDFWNPPESAPRLKARAAATWCAAQPSELPTQWSYALALESDINTVASWPELFPRLLRSG
;
A
#
# COMPACT_ATOMS: atom_id res chain seq x y z
N MET A 1 -12.24 -25.17 -2.14
CA MET A 1 -12.07 -25.47 -3.57
C MET A 1 -11.42 -26.85 -3.68
N SER A 2 -12.21 -27.91 -3.77
CA SER A 2 -11.71 -29.24 -4.13
C SER A 2 -12.30 -29.65 -5.49
N ARG A 3 -11.48 -30.34 -6.29
CA ARG A 3 -11.78 -30.72 -7.68
C ARG A 3 -12.17 -32.18 -7.69
N ILE A 4 -13.42 -32.47 -8.06
CA ILE A 4 -13.94 -33.84 -8.15
C ILE A 4 -13.32 -34.52 -9.38
N GLY A 5 -12.63 -35.66 -9.21
CA GLY A 5 -12.12 -36.50 -10.30
C GLY A 5 -10.60 -36.70 -10.38
N GLU A 6 -9.82 -36.10 -9.47
CA GLU A 6 -8.37 -36.35 -9.36
C GLU A 6 -8.07 -37.29 -8.18
N ARG A 7 -7.44 -38.43 -8.45
CA ARG A 7 -7.16 -39.49 -7.45
C ARG A 7 -6.28 -39.02 -6.27
N GLU A 8 -5.43 -38.01 -6.50
CA GLU A 8 -4.57 -37.37 -5.47
C GLU A 8 -5.29 -36.28 -4.68
N ALA A 9 -6.25 -35.56 -5.29
CA ALA A 9 -7.08 -34.58 -4.58
C ALA A 9 -8.12 -35.29 -3.68
N ASP A 10 -8.67 -36.41 -4.16
CA ASP A 10 -9.55 -37.29 -3.39
C ASP A 10 -8.87 -37.82 -2.12
N THR A 11 -7.53 -37.91 -2.07
CA THR A 11 -6.81 -38.39 -0.88
C THR A 11 -6.68 -37.34 0.22
N LEU A 12 -6.72 -36.04 -0.12
CA LEU A 12 -6.73 -34.94 0.84
C LEU A 12 -8.11 -34.76 1.49
N ASP A 13 -9.19 -35.08 0.76
CA ASP A 13 -10.57 -35.03 1.27
C ASP A 13 -10.86 -36.12 2.32
N VAL A 14 -10.11 -37.23 2.32
CA VAL A 14 -10.25 -38.34 3.30
C VAL A 14 -9.92 -37.89 4.74
N ILE A 15 -9.13 -36.83 4.93
CA ILE A 15 -8.69 -36.40 6.26
C ILE A 15 -9.79 -35.61 7.01
N CYS A 16 -10.72 -34.97 6.29
CA CYS A 16 -11.71 -34.10 6.92
C CYS A 16 -13.13 -34.68 7.00
N PHE A 17 -13.51 -35.65 6.15
CA PHE A 17 -14.91 -36.08 6.04
C PHE A 17 -15.16 -37.60 6.06
N GLY A 18 -14.16 -38.42 6.37
CA GLY A 18 -14.31 -39.87 6.30
C GLY A 18 -14.45 -40.38 4.86
N LYS A 19 -14.50 -41.70 4.66
CA LYS A 19 -14.40 -42.40 3.35
C LYS A 19 -15.55 -42.17 2.36
N GLU A 20 -16.34 -41.11 2.52
CA GLU A 20 -17.38 -40.76 1.56
C GLU A 20 -16.75 -39.87 0.49
N SER A 21 -16.76 -40.32 -0.77
CA SER A 21 -16.29 -39.46 -1.85
C SER A 21 -17.14 -38.20 -1.88
N LEU A 22 -16.53 -37.03 -2.04
CA LEU A 22 -17.26 -35.75 -2.10
C LEU A 22 -18.35 -35.77 -3.19
N LYS A 23 -18.12 -36.58 -4.24
CA LYS A 23 -19.09 -36.93 -5.27
C LYS A 23 -20.35 -37.59 -4.69
N LYS A 24 -20.21 -38.57 -3.79
CA LYS A 24 -21.33 -39.22 -3.10
C LYS A 24 -22.10 -38.22 -2.23
N ILE A 25 -21.42 -37.34 -1.49
CA ILE A 25 -22.06 -36.30 -0.67
C ILE A 25 -22.83 -35.31 -1.56
N ALA A 26 -22.24 -34.86 -2.66
CA ALA A 26 -22.89 -33.98 -3.63
C ALA A 26 -24.07 -34.66 -4.33
N ASP A 27 -23.94 -35.94 -4.71
CA ASP A 27 -25.00 -36.73 -5.33
C ASP A 27 -26.15 -36.96 -4.33
N GLU A 28 -25.87 -37.28 -3.07
CA GLU A 28 -26.89 -37.43 -2.02
C GLU A 28 -27.59 -36.11 -1.69
N ALA A 29 -26.85 -35.02 -1.59
CA ALA A 29 -27.40 -33.72 -1.28
C ALA A 29 -28.23 -33.12 -2.44
N THR A 30 -27.92 -33.50 -3.69
CA THR A 30 -28.67 -33.08 -4.89
C THR A 30 -29.73 -34.10 -5.33
N ALA A 31 -29.73 -35.32 -4.79
CA ALA A 31 -30.70 -36.37 -5.12
C ALA A 31 -32.15 -35.96 -4.83
N PHE A 32 -32.37 -35.14 -3.81
CA PHE A 32 -33.71 -34.72 -3.40
C PHE A 32 -34.17 -33.40 -4.07
N THR A 33 -33.23 -32.56 -4.49
CA THR A 33 -33.53 -31.19 -4.98
C THR A 33 -33.31 -31.01 -6.48
N GLY A 34 -32.72 -31.99 -7.15
CA GLY A 34 -32.26 -31.87 -8.53
C GLY A 34 -30.94 -31.08 -8.62
N ARG A 35 -30.28 -31.20 -9.78
CA ARG A 35 -29.04 -30.48 -10.10
C ARG A 35 -29.27 -29.11 -10.73
N GLU A 36 -30.53 -28.76 -11.03
CA GLU A 36 -30.85 -27.47 -11.62
C GLU A 36 -30.93 -26.38 -10.54
N PRO A 37 -30.47 -25.15 -10.84
CA PRO A 37 -30.57 -24.03 -9.93
C PRO A 37 -32.06 -23.71 -9.69
N SER A 38 -32.59 -24.21 -8.57
CA SER A 38 -33.96 -23.97 -8.11
C SER A 38 -33.92 -23.29 -6.74
N PRO A 39 -34.84 -22.35 -6.44
CA PRO A 39 -34.98 -21.75 -5.12
C PRO A 39 -35.24 -22.76 -3.99
N ALA A 40 -35.65 -23.99 -4.34
CA ALA A 40 -35.90 -25.09 -3.41
C ALA A 40 -34.69 -26.00 -3.18
N ALA A 41 -33.56 -25.78 -3.87
CA ALA A 41 -32.35 -26.57 -3.69
C ALA A 41 -31.53 -26.03 -2.50
N GLY A 42 -31.24 -26.88 -1.52
CA GLY A 42 -30.48 -26.52 -0.32
C GLY A 42 -28.99 -26.24 -0.57
N ILE A 43 -28.49 -26.50 -1.79
CA ILE A 43 -27.10 -26.30 -2.19
C ILE A 43 -27.06 -25.70 -3.60
N GLU A 44 -26.43 -24.54 -3.74
CA GLU A 44 -26.15 -23.91 -5.03
C GLU A 44 -24.74 -24.30 -5.50
N VAL A 45 -24.64 -25.14 -6.54
CA VAL A 45 -23.35 -25.45 -7.18
C VAL A 45 -23.06 -24.39 -8.23
N LYS A 46 -22.22 -23.41 -7.88
CA LYS A 46 -21.71 -22.43 -8.86
C LYS A 46 -20.52 -23.05 -9.58
N ASP A 47 -20.64 -23.23 -10.89
CA ASP A 47 -19.47 -23.40 -11.75
C ASP A 47 -18.59 -22.16 -11.59
N SER A 48 -17.44 -22.32 -10.93
CA SER A 48 -16.41 -21.29 -10.95
C SER A 48 -15.84 -21.28 -12.37
N GLY A 49 -16.45 -20.52 -13.28
CA GLY A 49 -16.00 -20.38 -14.68
C GLY A 49 -14.55 -19.88 -14.85
N ALA A 50 -13.80 -19.70 -13.76
CA ALA A 50 -12.35 -19.58 -13.79
C ALA A 50 -11.75 -20.98 -13.97
N ALA A 51 -11.33 -21.29 -15.20
CA ALA A 51 -10.39 -22.38 -15.43
C ALA A 51 -9.25 -22.26 -14.40
N ALA A 52 -8.90 -23.38 -13.77
CA ALA A 52 -7.71 -23.47 -12.93
C ALA A 52 -6.53 -22.83 -13.68
N THR A 53 -5.72 -22.00 -13.03
CA THR A 53 -4.52 -21.43 -13.66
C THR A 53 -3.25 -22.09 -13.14
N VAL A 54 -2.20 -22.07 -13.96
CA VAL A 54 -0.84 -22.48 -13.60
C VAL A 54 0.06 -21.25 -13.68
N ALA A 55 0.86 -21.04 -12.64
CA ALA A 55 1.92 -20.04 -12.61
C ALA A 55 3.10 -20.52 -13.47
N VAL A 56 3.39 -19.78 -14.54
CA VAL A 56 4.48 -20.08 -15.49
C VAL A 56 5.47 -18.92 -15.48
N PRO A 57 6.79 -19.18 -15.31
CA PRO A 57 7.78 -18.12 -15.36
C PRO A 57 7.96 -17.56 -16.79
N VAL A 58 8.16 -16.25 -16.88
CA VAL A 58 8.54 -15.52 -18.09
C VAL A 58 9.84 -14.78 -17.82
N GLU A 59 10.86 -14.98 -18.65
CA GLU A 59 12.08 -14.18 -18.60
C GLU A 59 11.85 -12.86 -19.36
N VAL A 60 11.90 -11.75 -18.66
CA VAL A 60 11.72 -10.40 -19.20
C VAL A 60 13.10 -9.83 -19.56
N GLY A 61 13.27 -9.48 -20.83
CA GLY A 61 14.49 -8.91 -21.38
C GLY A 61 14.58 -7.40 -21.20
N VAL A 62 15.80 -6.87 -21.34
CA VAL A 62 16.05 -5.43 -21.43
C VAL A 62 16.04 -5.04 -22.90
N VAL A 63 15.13 -4.14 -23.28
CA VAL A 63 15.03 -3.60 -24.65
C VAL A 63 15.92 -2.37 -24.79
N ARG A 64 16.09 -1.61 -23.69
CA ARG A 64 16.95 -0.43 -23.65
C ARG A 64 17.72 -0.37 -22.34
N GLU A 65 19.05 -0.31 -22.44
CA GLU A 65 19.92 -0.16 -21.28
C GLU A 65 20.00 1.31 -20.87
N GLU A 66 19.37 1.63 -19.73
CA GLU A 66 19.39 2.97 -19.15
C GLU A 66 19.79 2.89 -17.67
N THR A 67 20.43 3.97 -17.21
CA THR A 67 20.74 4.16 -15.79
C THR A 67 20.25 5.52 -15.32
N ILE A 68 19.62 5.55 -14.14
CA ILE A 68 19.30 6.79 -13.46
C ILE A 68 20.40 7.15 -12.47
N GLU A 69 20.65 8.45 -12.29
CA GLU A 69 21.59 8.98 -11.31
C GLU A 69 20.88 9.92 -10.33
N PHE A 70 21.12 9.72 -9.05
CA PHE A 70 20.64 10.59 -7.98
C PHE A 70 21.62 10.61 -6.82
N VAL A 71 21.52 11.62 -5.96
CA VAL A 71 22.26 11.66 -4.70
C VAL A 71 21.44 10.95 -3.63
N ASP A 72 22.10 10.09 -2.85
CA ASP A 72 21.46 9.49 -1.68
C ASP A 72 21.10 10.60 -0.70
N LEU A 73 19.82 10.69 -0.32
CA LEU A 73 19.36 11.70 0.61
C LEU A 73 19.14 11.07 1.98
N ARG A 74 19.59 11.76 3.03
CA ARG A 74 19.26 11.39 4.41
C ARG A 74 18.09 12.23 4.88
N LYS A 75 17.09 11.58 5.47
CA LYS A 75 16.03 12.31 6.19
C LYS A 75 16.67 13.01 7.38
N GLN A 76 16.49 14.32 7.46
CA GLN A 76 16.87 15.08 8.64
C GLN A 76 15.89 14.72 9.77
N PRO A 77 16.38 14.28 10.94
CA PRO A 77 15.53 14.14 12.11
C PRO A 77 14.92 15.50 12.43
N GLN A 78 13.60 15.54 12.56
CA GLN A 78 12.88 16.71 13.07
C GLN A 78 12.55 16.42 14.52
N GLU A 79 12.78 17.41 15.40
CA GLU A 79 12.32 17.33 16.77
C GLU A 79 10.78 17.36 16.77
N PRO A 80 10.12 16.42 17.46
CA PRO A 80 8.67 16.39 17.51
C PRO A 80 8.12 17.66 18.14
N ASN A 81 7.19 18.32 17.45
CA ASN A 81 6.37 19.33 18.08
C ASN A 81 5.39 18.66 19.06
N LEU A 82 5.72 18.75 20.35
CA LEU A 82 4.91 18.22 21.45
C LEU A 82 3.85 19.20 21.94
N ASP A 83 3.72 20.38 21.32
CA ASP A 83 2.61 21.29 21.61
C ASP A 83 1.37 20.89 20.80
N LEU A 84 0.66 19.88 21.30
CA LEU A 84 -0.56 19.39 20.65
C LEU A 84 -1.69 20.41 20.77
N GLU A 85 -2.27 20.77 19.63
CA GLU A 85 -3.47 21.60 19.54
C GLU A 85 -4.64 21.01 20.35
N PRO A 86 -5.50 21.84 20.97
CA PRO A 86 -6.65 21.35 21.75
C PRO A 86 -7.56 20.39 20.96
N ALA A 87 -7.73 20.63 19.66
CA ALA A 87 -8.51 19.75 18.79
C ALA A 87 -7.90 18.34 18.66
N ALA A 88 -6.57 18.21 18.77
CA ALA A 88 -5.90 16.92 18.75
C ALA A 88 -6.10 16.15 20.05
N LEU A 89 -6.08 16.84 21.19
CA LEU A 89 -6.36 16.25 22.51
C LEU A 89 -7.82 15.79 22.64
N ARG A 90 -8.77 16.54 22.07
CA ARG A 90 -10.18 16.11 22.02
C ARG A 90 -10.39 14.78 21.32
N ARG A 91 -9.65 14.51 20.23
CA ARG A 91 -9.71 13.20 19.55
C ARG A 91 -9.26 12.05 20.45
N VAL A 92 -8.23 12.29 21.27
CA VAL A 92 -7.78 11.31 22.28
C VAL A 92 -8.92 11.00 23.24
N THR A 93 -9.63 12.04 23.72
CA THR A 93 -10.78 11.88 24.61
C THR A 93 -11.93 11.11 23.94
N GLU A 94 -12.32 11.47 22.72
CA GLU A 94 -13.39 10.79 21.98
C GLU A 94 -13.08 9.30 21.80
N MET A 95 -11.84 8.95 21.42
CA MET A 95 -11.44 7.56 21.22
C MET A 95 -11.32 6.77 22.52
N ALA A 96 -10.72 7.37 23.56
CA ALA A 96 -10.60 6.75 24.87
C ALA A 96 -11.98 6.53 25.53
N VAL A 97 -12.89 7.50 25.42
CA VAL A 97 -14.25 7.41 25.96
C VAL A 97 -15.09 6.40 25.18
N ASN A 98 -15.08 6.45 23.84
CA ASN A 98 -15.84 5.49 23.03
C ASN A 98 -15.40 4.04 23.30
N ARG A 99 -14.10 3.79 23.48
CA ARG A 99 -13.60 2.46 23.84
C ARG A 99 -13.96 2.07 25.27
N LEU A 100 -13.91 3.01 26.21
CA LEU A 100 -14.36 2.78 27.59
C LEU A 100 -15.86 2.40 27.61
N GLU A 101 -16.70 3.13 26.88
CA GLU A 101 -18.14 2.86 26.80
C GLU A 101 -18.43 1.52 26.12
N LEU A 102 -17.70 1.17 25.05
CA LEU A 102 -17.79 -0.15 24.42
C LEU A 102 -17.33 -1.27 25.36
N ALA A 103 -16.21 -1.08 26.07
CA ALA A 103 -15.70 -2.03 27.05
C ALA A 103 -16.66 -2.18 28.24
N GLN A 104 -17.28 -1.10 28.71
CA GLN A 104 -18.31 -1.12 29.76
C GLN A 104 -19.61 -1.76 29.27
N ALA A 105 -20.02 -1.53 28.02
CA ALA A 105 -21.17 -2.18 27.41
C ALA A 105 -20.94 -3.69 27.23
N GLN A 106 -19.73 -4.11 26.86
CA GLN A 106 -19.32 -5.52 26.79
C GLN A 106 -19.19 -6.15 28.20
N MET A 107 -18.69 -5.41 29.20
CA MET A 107 -18.61 -5.86 30.60
C MET A 107 -19.97 -5.93 31.32
N ARG A 108 -21.03 -5.29 30.82
CA ARG A 108 -22.40 -5.56 31.32
C ARG A 108 -22.86 -7.00 31.04
N ILE A 109 -22.16 -7.74 30.16
CA ILE A 109 -22.41 -9.16 29.87
C ILE A 109 -21.44 -10.08 30.64
N ALA A 110 -20.35 -9.55 31.24
CA ALA A 110 -19.40 -10.35 32.01
C ALA A 110 -18.93 -9.60 33.28
N THR A 111 -19.40 -10.09 34.41
CA THR A 111 -19.11 -9.74 35.82
C THR A 111 -17.79 -9.01 36.10
N VAL A 112 -17.94 -7.88 36.81
CA VAL A 112 -16.96 -7.08 37.58
C VAL A 112 -15.66 -7.81 37.93
N LYS A 113 -14.52 -7.37 37.36
CA LYS A 113 -13.20 -7.48 37.98
C LYS A 113 -12.42 -6.17 37.77
N GLY A 114 -12.02 -5.56 38.88
CA GLY A 114 -11.56 -4.18 39.00
C GLY A 114 -10.43 -3.76 38.07
N GLN A 115 -10.72 -2.72 37.28
CA GLN A 115 -9.67 -1.78 36.91
C GLN A 115 -9.31 -0.99 38.17
N VAL A 116 -8.09 -1.18 38.67
CA VAL A 116 -7.55 -0.38 39.77
C VAL A 116 -7.36 1.03 39.21
N ALA A 117 -8.26 1.94 39.56
CA ALA A 117 -8.13 3.33 39.17
C ALA A 117 -6.81 3.87 39.73
N LEU A 118 -5.93 4.31 38.84
CA LEU A 118 -4.62 4.84 39.22
C LEU A 118 -4.79 6.26 39.74
N ASP A 119 -4.01 6.64 40.75
CA ASP A 119 -3.88 8.06 41.08
C ASP A 119 -3.29 8.82 39.88
N ARG A 120 -3.64 10.10 39.78
CA ARG A 120 -3.29 10.95 38.64
C ARG A 120 -1.80 10.93 38.31
N ALA A 121 -0.92 10.94 39.33
CA ALA A 121 0.53 10.97 39.12
C ALA A 121 1.05 9.66 38.53
N ARG A 122 0.63 8.51 39.09
CA ARG A 122 0.99 7.18 38.55
C ARG A 122 0.42 6.94 37.16
N PHE A 123 -0.80 7.41 36.91
CA PHE A 123 -1.41 7.34 35.58
C PHE A 123 -0.59 8.15 34.57
N THR A 124 -0.25 9.40 34.88
CA THR A 124 0.56 10.26 34.01
C THR A 124 1.91 9.61 33.67
N GLU A 125 2.59 9.03 34.66
CA GLU A 125 3.87 8.37 34.44
C GLU A 125 3.73 7.12 33.55
N ALA A 126 2.71 6.29 33.80
CA ALA A 126 2.46 5.10 33.00
C ALA A 126 2.15 5.44 31.53
N VAL A 127 1.32 6.46 31.29
CA VAL A 127 1.01 6.95 29.94
C VAL A 127 2.26 7.52 29.27
N ALA A 128 3.04 8.36 29.97
CA ALA A 128 4.24 8.96 29.39
C ALA A 128 5.26 7.90 28.97
N MET A 129 5.52 6.91 29.84
CA MET A 129 6.38 5.77 29.49
C MET A 129 5.84 4.97 28.30
N ARG A 130 4.51 4.80 28.21
CA ARG A 130 3.91 4.10 27.06
C ARG A 130 4.13 4.88 25.76
N VAL A 131 3.92 6.19 25.76
CA VAL A 131 4.14 7.06 24.59
C VAL A 131 5.58 6.97 24.11
N LEU A 132 6.55 7.11 25.01
CA LEU A 132 7.98 7.01 24.68
C LEU A 132 8.33 5.65 24.06
N ARG A 133 7.80 4.55 24.62
CA ARG A 133 8.01 3.19 24.09
C ARG A 133 7.32 2.93 22.76
N ALA A 134 6.24 3.65 22.46
CA ALA A 134 5.51 3.51 21.21
C ALA A 134 6.17 4.26 20.05
N LEU A 135 7.03 5.24 20.34
CA LEU A 135 7.73 6.08 19.35
C LEU A 135 9.25 6.16 19.61
N PRO A 136 9.95 5.02 19.74
CA PRO A 136 11.39 5.00 20.06
C PRO A 136 12.26 5.68 18.98
N GLU A 137 11.75 5.80 17.75
CA GLU A 137 12.44 6.47 16.64
C GLU A 137 12.35 8.01 16.68
N TYR A 138 11.44 8.56 17.49
CA TYR A 138 11.20 10.01 17.58
C TYR A 138 11.44 10.57 18.98
N LEU A 139 11.23 9.76 20.02
CA LEU A 139 11.25 10.21 21.40
C LEU A 139 12.32 9.47 22.22
N ALA A 140 13.21 10.27 22.82
CA ALA A 140 14.15 9.84 23.84
C ALA A 140 13.65 10.17 25.26
N ASP A 141 13.88 9.27 26.20
CA ASP A 141 13.36 9.38 27.58
C ASP A 141 13.92 10.58 28.36
N ASP A 142 15.21 10.83 28.22
CA ASP A 142 15.94 11.92 28.88
C ASP A 142 15.54 13.32 28.40
N ILE A 143 15.04 13.42 27.16
CA ILE A 143 14.65 14.70 26.54
C ILE A 143 13.13 14.91 26.60
N HIS A 144 12.34 13.88 26.32
CA HIS A 144 10.91 14.04 26.00
C HIS A 144 9.96 13.60 27.11
N ARG A 145 10.44 12.97 28.18
CA ARG A 145 9.56 12.50 29.26
C ARG A 145 8.72 13.62 29.85
N ASP A 146 9.33 14.72 30.28
CA ASP A 146 8.60 15.83 30.90
C ASP A 146 7.65 16.55 29.93
N PRO A 147 8.04 16.89 28.69
CA PRO A 147 7.11 17.39 27.67
C PRO A 147 5.90 16.48 27.45
N VAL A 148 6.11 15.16 27.36
CA VAL A 148 5.00 14.20 27.23
C VAL A 148 4.12 14.19 28.48
N ARG A 149 4.69 14.29 29.69
CA ARG A 149 3.90 14.40 30.93
C ARG A 149 3.01 15.65 30.92
N VAL A 150 3.50 16.78 30.38
CA VAL A 150 2.70 18.01 30.21
C VAL A 150 1.53 17.78 29.25
N ILE A 151 1.73 17.08 28.13
CA ILE A 151 0.64 16.69 27.21
C ILE A 151 -0.42 15.87 27.95
N VAL A 152 -0.01 14.85 28.70
CA VAL A 152 -0.92 13.97 29.42
C VAL A 152 -1.70 14.73 30.49
N GLN A 153 -1.05 15.66 31.20
CA GLN A 153 -1.71 16.51 32.19
C GLN A 153 -2.74 17.44 31.55
N ARG A 154 -2.38 18.13 30.46
CA ARG A 154 -3.32 18.96 29.69
C ARG A 154 -4.54 18.17 29.22
N TRP A 155 -4.32 16.97 28.69
CA TRP A 155 -5.40 16.08 28.29
C TRP A 155 -6.29 15.67 29.48
N LEU A 156 -5.69 15.29 30.61
CA LEU A 156 -6.44 14.94 31.82
C LEU A 156 -7.20 16.14 32.40
N ASP A 157 -6.66 17.36 32.31
CA ASP A 157 -7.33 18.59 32.75
C ASP A 157 -8.58 18.85 31.91
N GLU A 158 -8.55 18.56 30.61
CA GLU A 158 -9.72 18.65 29.73
C GLU A 158 -10.71 17.50 29.96
N ALA A 159 -10.24 16.26 30.04
CA ALA A 159 -11.10 15.08 30.14
C ALA A 159 -11.73 14.89 31.53
N ARG A 160 -10.96 15.13 32.60
CA ARG A 160 -11.31 14.89 34.02
C ARG A 160 -10.56 15.86 34.96
N PRO A 161 -10.94 17.15 35.01
CA PRO A 161 -10.21 18.18 35.77
C PRO A 161 -10.20 17.97 37.30
N LYS A 162 -11.20 17.28 37.86
CA LYS A 162 -11.42 17.19 39.32
C LYS A 162 -11.18 15.81 39.92
N ASP A 163 -10.84 14.82 39.08
CA ASP A 163 -10.77 13.43 39.52
C ASP A 163 -9.39 13.10 40.08
N ARG A 164 -9.36 12.60 41.33
CA ARG A 164 -8.13 12.11 41.96
C ARG A 164 -7.64 10.80 41.34
N PHE A 165 -8.59 9.96 40.90
CA PHE A 165 -8.34 8.66 40.30
C PHE A 165 -8.79 8.67 38.85
N VAL A 166 -7.98 8.10 37.97
CA VAL A 166 -8.22 8.12 36.53
C VAL A 166 -8.83 6.78 36.10
N PRO A 167 -10.07 6.76 35.56
CA PRO A 167 -10.78 5.53 35.18
C PRO A 167 -10.48 5.12 33.72
N PHE A 168 -9.28 5.42 33.23
CA PHE A 168 -8.85 5.05 31.87
C PHE A 168 -7.73 4.01 31.97
N ASP A 169 -7.56 3.22 30.90
CA ASP A 169 -6.38 2.37 30.77
C ASP A 169 -5.18 3.24 30.31
N PRO A 170 -4.09 3.32 31.10
CA PRO A 170 -2.93 4.12 30.72
C PRO A 170 -2.23 3.63 29.45
N PHE A 171 -2.34 2.35 29.10
CA PHE A 171 -1.73 1.81 27.88
C PHE A 171 -2.52 2.25 26.64
N GLU A 172 -3.84 2.20 26.69
CA GLU A 172 -4.69 2.62 25.58
C GLU A 172 -4.57 4.13 25.33
N VAL A 173 -4.60 4.93 26.40
CA VAL A 173 -4.41 6.38 26.31
C VAL A 173 -3.00 6.72 25.79
N GLY A 174 -1.98 6.00 26.26
CA GLY A 174 -0.61 6.15 25.77
C GLY A 174 -0.49 5.84 24.28
N ASP A 175 -1.14 4.78 23.80
CA ASP A 175 -1.16 4.42 22.37
C ASP A 175 -1.89 5.45 21.51
N GLU A 176 -2.94 6.06 22.06
CA GLU A 176 -3.70 7.11 21.40
C GLU A 176 -2.90 8.41 21.29
N ILE A 177 -2.30 8.87 22.39
CA ILE A 177 -1.44 10.07 22.39
C ILE A 177 -0.24 9.85 21.46
N ALA A 178 0.40 8.68 21.51
CA ALA A 178 1.49 8.33 20.59
C ALA A 178 1.04 8.40 19.13
N ARG A 179 -0.16 7.90 18.81
CA ARG A 179 -0.70 7.99 17.44
C ARG A 179 -0.90 9.44 17.01
N VAL A 180 -1.44 10.29 17.87
CA VAL A 180 -1.65 11.71 17.58
C VAL A 180 -0.31 12.43 17.35
N ILE A 181 0.68 12.19 18.21
CA ILE A 181 2.05 12.75 18.04
C ILE A 181 2.64 12.27 16.71
N LYS A 182 2.56 10.97 16.42
CA LYS A 182 3.07 10.39 15.17
C LYS A 182 2.39 10.99 13.94
N GLN A 183 1.08 11.18 13.96
CA GLN A 183 0.36 11.85 12.87
C GLN A 183 0.82 13.29 12.70
N GLY A 184 1.05 14.03 13.79
CA GLY A 184 1.64 15.37 13.74
C GLY A 184 3.00 15.39 13.05
N LEU A 185 3.90 14.50 13.48
CA LEU A 185 5.23 14.30 12.89
C LEU A 185 5.18 13.93 11.40
N GLU A 186 4.25 13.06 11.01
CA GLU A 186 4.08 12.66 9.62
C GLU A 186 3.55 13.81 8.75
N ARG A 187 2.76 14.74 9.35
CA ARG A 187 2.24 15.94 8.68
C ARG A 187 3.32 16.98 8.42
N GLU A 188 4.41 17.01 9.17
CA GLU A 188 5.55 17.87 8.86
C GLU A 188 6.23 17.38 7.57
N SER A 189 6.59 18.32 6.67
CA SER A 189 7.27 17.97 5.43
C SER A 189 8.65 17.43 5.74
N ALA A 190 8.96 16.24 5.21
CA ALA A 190 10.27 15.63 5.36
C ALA A 190 11.35 16.56 4.81
N GLN A 191 12.36 16.88 5.62
CA GLN A 191 13.55 17.57 5.14
C GLN A 191 14.61 16.52 4.78
N TYR A 192 15.24 16.73 3.63
CA TYR A 192 16.26 15.84 3.11
C TYR A 192 17.57 16.59 2.96
N ILE A 193 18.65 15.99 3.45
CA ILE A 193 20.01 16.50 3.29
C ILE A 193 20.74 15.58 2.30
N PRO A 194 21.37 16.14 1.26
CA PRO A 194 22.23 15.38 0.36
C PRO A 194 23.35 14.68 1.12
N ALA A 195 23.48 13.36 0.95
CA ALA A 195 24.69 12.65 1.35
C ALA A 195 25.81 12.92 0.34
N SER A 196 27.04 12.60 0.71
CA SER A 196 28.21 12.75 -0.18
C SER A 196 28.23 11.75 -1.34
N SER A 197 27.39 10.71 -1.33
CA SER A 197 27.40 9.63 -2.31
C SER A 197 26.33 9.79 -3.38
N LYS A 198 26.76 9.74 -4.64
CA LYS A 198 25.90 9.52 -5.79
C LYS A 198 25.59 8.04 -5.96
N ARG A 199 24.35 7.72 -6.31
CA ARG A 199 23.89 6.38 -6.66
C ARG A 199 23.52 6.33 -8.14
N ARG A 200 23.93 5.24 -8.79
CA ARG A 200 23.47 4.89 -10.14
C ARG A 200 22.65 3.61 -10.06
N VAL A 201 21.47 3.62 -10.64
CA VAL A 201 20.56 2.47 -10.64
C VAL A 201 20.30 2.06 -12.09
N ALA A 202 20.54 0.79 -12.37
CA ALA A 202 20.22 0.14 -13.64
C ALA A 202 18.96 -0.73 -13.49
N PHE A 203 18.34 -1.05 -14.63
CA PHE A 203 17.13 -1.87 -14.71
C PHE A 203 17.38 -3.15 -15.51
N PRO A 204 18.11 -4.14 -14.97
CA PRO A 204 18.39 -5.38 -15.70
C PRO A 204 17.13 -6.22 -15.85
N GLY A 205 17.19 -7.22 -16.74
CA GLY A 205 16.13 -8.19 -16.95
C GLY A 205 15.79 -8.96 -15.67
N PHE A 206 14.58 -9.53 -15.64
CA PHE A 206 14.03 -10.17 -14.46
C PHE A 206 13.00 -11.24 -14.82
N ARG A 207 12.59 -12.03 -13.84
CA ARG A 207 11.58 -13.07 -14.03
C ARG A 207 10.21 -12.61 -13.56
N LEU A 208 9.22 -12.68 -14.44
CA LEU A 208 7.79 -12.52 -14.13
C LEU A 208 7.10 -13.88 -14.00
N ILE A 209 5.90 -13.87 -13.41
CA ILE A 209 4.99 -15.01 -13.38
C ILE A 209 3.74 -14.67 -14.19
N ALA A 210 3.45 -15.48 -15.19
CA ALA A 210 2.20 -15.44 -15.94
C ALA A 210 1.23 -16.51 -15.41
N ASN A 211 -0.04 -16.16 -15.24
CA ASN A 211 -1.08 -17.13 -14.91
C ASN A 211 -1.75 -17.61 -16.19
N VAL A 212 -1.50 -18.86 -16.57
CA VAL A 212 -2.02 -19.46 -17.81
C VAL A 212 -3.13 -20.44 -17.46
N PRO A 213 -4.24 -20.51 -18.22
CA PRO A 213 -5.26 -21.55 -18.03
C PRO A 213 -4.64 -22.96 -18.05
N ALA A 214 -4.94 -23.75 -17.03
CA ALA A 214 -4.62 -25.15 -16.92
C ALA A 214 -5.60 -25.94 -17.79
N LEU A 215 -5.12 -26.44 -18.93
CA LEU A 215 -5.90 -27.31 -19.79
C LEU A 215 -5.68 -28.76 -19.39
N LEU A 216 -6.77 -29.50 -19.16
CA LEU A 216 -6.71 -30.93 -18.86
C LEU A 216 -6.04 -31.69 -20.00
N GLY A 217 -5.07 -32.55 -19.66
CA GLY A 217 -4.32 -33.35 -20.63
C GLY A 217 -3.22 -32.60 -21.37
N VAL A 218 -3.03 -31.30 -21.14
CA VAL A 218 -1.92 -30.52 -21.70
C VAL A 218 -0.78 -30.44 -20.69
N PRO A 219 0.47 -30.80 -21.07
CA PRO A 219 1.63 -30.63 -20.19
C PRO A 219 1.76 -29.18 -19.71
N ARG A 220 2.08 -28.99 -18.42
CA ARG A 220 2.28 -27.65 -17.87
C ARG A 220 3.43 -26.96 -18.60
N PRO A 221 3.25 -25.73 -19.09
CA PRO A 221 4.35 -24.98 -19.69
C PRO A 221 5.45 -24.77 -18.64
N THR A 222 6.70 -25.07 -19.02
CA THR A 222 7.87 -24.91 -18.13
C THR A 222 8.44 -23.49 -18.15
N GLY A 223 8.05 -22.71 -19.14
CA GLY A 223 8.38 -21.29 -19.31
C GLY A 223 7.66 -20.75 -20.53
N LEU A 224 7.27 -19.48 -20.48
CA LEU A 224 6.69 -18.76 -21.60
C LEU A 224 7.73 -17.78 -22.15
N ARG A 225 7.85 -17.70 -23.48
CA ARG A 225 8.65 -16.66 -24.12
C ARG A 225 7.84 -15.37 -24.22
N VAL A 226 8.55 -14.24 -24.28
CA VAL A 226 7.90 -12.94 -24.35
C VAL A 226 7.05 -12.81 -25.61
N GLU A 227 7.45 -13.40 -26.74
CA GLU A 227 6.68 -13.33 -28.00
C GLU A 227 5.31 -14.01 -27.92
N GLU A 228 5.14 -14.94 -26.98
CA GLU A 228 3.89 -15.68 -26.73
C GLU A 228 2.90 -14.89 -25.86
N LEU A 229 3.33 -13.77 -25.26
CA LEU A 229 2.46 -12.91 -24.47
C LEU A 229 1.51 -12.11 -25.36
N PRO A 230 0.32 -11.72 -24.85
CA PRO A 230 -0.54 -10.79 -25.56
C PRO A 230 0.07 -9.38 -25.59
N THR A 231 -0.39 -8.59 -26.56
CA THR A 231 -0.31 -7.13 -26.48
C THR A 231 -1.44 -6.60 -25.62
N ILE A 232 -1.25 -5.47 -24.97
CA ILE A 232 -2.31 -4.83 -24.20
C ILE A 232 -3.42 -4.34 -25.14
N GLY A 233 -4.67 -4.73 -24.84
CA GLY A 233 -5.86 -4.31 -25.58
C GLY A 233 -6.65 -3.23 -24.81
N ALA A 234 -7.96 -3.17 -25.07
CA ALA A 234 -8.88 -2.32 -24.32
C ALA A 234 -9.23 -2.91 -22.95
N ARG A 235 -9.96 -2.13 -22.13
CA ARG A 235 -10.30 -2.47 -20.74
C ARG A 235 -10.98 -3.83 -20.55
N ASP A 236 -11.82 -4.21 -21.50
CA ASP A 236 -12.56 -5.49 -21.53
C ASP A 236 -11.66 -6.71 -21.75
N THR A 237 -10.51 -6.52 -22.39
CA THR A 237 -9.50 -7.55 -22.63
C THR A 237 -8.38 -7.58 -21.58
N PHE A 238 -8.40 -6.65 -20.63
CA PHE A 238 -7.39 -6.57 -19.58
C PHE A 238 -7.57 -7.68 -18.53
N VAL A 239 -6.47 -8.33 -18.19
CA VAL A 239 -6.37 -9.40 -17.21
C VAL A 239 -5.33 -9.01 -16.18
N ARG A 240 -5.78 -8.97 -14.92
CA ARG A 240 -4.93 -8.61 -13.79
C ARG A 240 -3.74 -9.56 -13.65
N PHE A 241 -2.55 -8.99 -13.42
CA PHE A 241 -1.26 -9.68 -13.29
C PHE A 241 -0.82 -10.47 -14.52
N GLN A 242 -1.49 -10.34 -15.66
CA GLN A 242 -1.01 -10.90 -16.92
C GLN A 242 0.15 -10.04 -17.46
N PRO A 243 1.29 -10.64 -17.83
CA PRO A 243 2.33 -9.93 -18.55
C PRO A 243 1.88 -9.61 -19.98
N TYR A 244 2.12 -8.37 -20.40
CA TYR A 244 1.85 -7.85 -21.73
C TYR A 244 3.15 -7.42 -22.41
N ARG A 245 3.27 -7.67 -23.71
CA ARG A 245 4.41 -7.30 -24.55
C ARG A 245 4.10 -6.13 -25.48
N GLY A 246 5.11 -5.73 -26.26
CA GLY A 246 4.94 -4.83 -27.42
C GLY A 246 5.17 -3.36 -27.10
N TRP A 247 5.84 -3.08 -25.99
CA TRP A 247 6.19 -1.73 -25.57
C TRP A 247 7.28 -1.14 -26.47
N ARG A 248 7.07 0.09 -26.93
CA ARG A 248 7.95 0.83 -27.83
C ARG A 248 9.02 1.63 -27.08
N SER A 249 8.62 2.29 -26.00
CA SER A 249 9.43 3.25 -25.25
C SER A 249 9.83 2.72 -23.87
N ALA A 250 9.38 1.52 -23.50
CA ALA A 250 9.71 0.94 -22.21
C ALA A 250 11.13 0.32 -22.17
N LEU A 251 11.73 0.25 -20.98
CA LEU A 251 13.05 -0.38 -20.81
C LEU A 251 13.03 -1.92 -20.92
N HIS A 252 11.89 -2.55 -20.66
CA HIS A 252 11.70 -4.00 -20.68
C HIS A 252 10.67 -4.41 -21.73
N ASP A 253 10.78 -5.65 -22.21
CA ASP A 253 9.95 -6.18 -23.30
C ASP A 253 8.54 -6.61 -22.83
N ALA A 254 8.35 -6.81 -21.53
CA ALA A 254 7.06 -7.15 -20.94
C ALA A 254 6.86 -6.61 -19.51
N TYR A 255 5.60 -6.27 -19.19
CA TYR A 255 5.17 -5.88 -17.85
C TYR A 255 3.81 -6.49 -17.50
N SER A 256 3.61 -6.81 -16.23
CA SER A 256 2.30 -7.15 -15.65
C SER A 256 1.72 -5.94 -14.92
N PHE A 257 0.41 -5.81 -14.78
CA PHE A 257 -0.22 -4.72 -14.00
C PHE A 257 -1.28 -5.26 -13.04
N ASP A 258 -1.49 -4.57 -11.93
CA ASP A 258 -2.47 -4.99 -10.92
C ASP A 258 -3.86 -4.39 -11.13
N SER A 259 -3.97 -3.42 -12.04
CA SER A 259 -5.18 -2.69 -12.32
C SER A 259 -5.19 -2.16 -13.76
N TRP A 260 -6.40 -1.93 -14.30
CA TRP A 260 -6.54 -1.32 -15.62
C TRP A 260 -5.98 0.11 -15.69
N PRO A 261 -6.19 1.00 -14.70
CA PRO A 261 -5.60 2.33 -14.73
C PRO A 261 -4.07 2.33 -14.83
N GLU A 262 -3.36 1.46 -14.10
CA GLU A 262 -1.90 1.30 -14.27
C GLU A 262 -1.54 0.91 -15.71
N ALA A 263 -2.24 -0.08 -16.25
CA ALA A 263 -1.98 -0.62 -17.58
C ALA A 263 -2.27 0.43 -18.68
N LYS A 264 -3.36 1.18 -18.51
CA LYS A 264 -3.71 2.32 -19.38
C LYS A 264 -2.66 3.42 -19.29
N LEU A 265 -2.19 3.75 -18.09
CA LEU A 265 -1.14 4.75 -17.90
C LEU A 265 0.15 4.35 -18.64
N ALA A 266 0.56 3.09 -18.55
CA ALA A 266 1.70 2.57 -19.31
C ALA A 266 1.50 2.73 -20.82
N THR A 267 0.31 2.41 -21.35
CA THR A 267 -0.02 2.61 -22.77
C THR A 267 0.06 4.08 -23.19
N LEU A 268 -0.43 5.00 -22.35
CA LEU A 268 -0.35 6.44 -22.63
C LEU A 268 1.10 6.93 -22.69
N LEU A 269 1.95 6.48 -21.76
CA LEU A 269 3.38 6.81 -21.73
C LEU A 269 4.13 6.24 -22.94
N ASP A 270 3.80 5.02 -23.36
CA ASP A 270 4.55 4.31 -24.39
C ASP A 270 4.43 4.95 -25.79
N VAL A 271 3.25 5.54 -26.05
CA VAL A 271 2.95 6.21 -27.32
C VAL A 271 3.25 7.71 -27.32
N ALA A 272 3.55 8.30 -26.16
CA ALA A 272 3.79 9.73 -26.02
C ALA A 272 5.11 10.18 -26.70
N ASP A 273 5.07 11.31 -27.38
CA ASP A 273 6.22 11.84 -28.15
C ASP A 273 7.29 12.50 -27.25
N ASP A 274 6.87 13.06 -26.12
CA ASP A 274 7.74 13.72 -25.14
C ASP A 274 8.33 12.73 -24.11
N VAL A 275 7.94 11.45 -24.16
CA VAL A 275 8.50 10.38 -23.33
C VAL A 275 9.66 9.72 -24.06
N VAL A 276 10.89 9.94 -23.57
CA VAL A 276 12.10 9.30 -24.11
C VAL A 276 12.09 7.81 -23.79
N TRP A 277 11.83 7.48 -22.53
CA TRP A 277 11.60 6.11 -22.07
C TRP A 277 10.82 6.09 -20.76
N TRP A 278 10.25 4.93 -20.45
CA TRP A 278 9.63 4.68 -19.14
C TRP A 278 9.98 3.27 -18.62
N VAL A 279 9.90 3.10 -17.31
CA VAL A 279 10.07 1.79 -16.66
C VAL A 279 9.10 1.69 -15.50
N ARG A 280 8.39 0.55 -15.41
CA ARG A 280 7.72 0.20 -14.16
C ARG A 280 8.79 -0.24 -13.18
N ASN A 281 8.75 0.23 -11.94
CA ASN A 281 9.73 -0.09 -10.90
C ASN A 281 9.53 -1.52 -10.34
N GLN A 282 9.53 -2.50 -11.23
CA GLN A 282 9.33 -3.91 -11.00
C GLN A 282 10.47 -4.65 -11.72
N PRO A 283 11.36 -5.35 -11.00
CA PRO A 283 11.48 -5.39 -9.53
C PRO A 283 11.81 -4.01 -8.95
N ARG A 284 11.55 -3.82 -7.65
CA ARG A 284 11.79 -2.55 -6.95
C ARG A 284 13.29 -2.22 -6.96
N ARG A 285 13.69 -1.26 -7.80
CA ARG A 285 15.07 -0.77 -7.94
C ARG A 285 15.25 0.62 -7.35
N LEU A 286 14.23 1.47 -7.44
CA LEU A 286 14.17 2.78 -6.80
C LEU A 286 13.31 2.71 -5.54
N GLN A 287 13.87 3.12 -4.41
CA GLN A 287 13.17 3.18 -3.13
C GLN A 287 13.53 4.50 -2.43
N ILE A 288 12.51 5.22 -1.99
CA ILE A 288 12.63 6.50 -1.29
C ILE A 288 12.24 6.28 0.17
N ALA A 289 13.06 6.74 1.10
CA ALA A 289 12.71 6.74 2.52
C ALA A 289 11.78 7.92 2.81
N THR A 290 10.55 7.67 3.30
CA THR A 290 9.57 8.71 3.65
C THR A 290 9.20 8.64 5.14
N PRO A 291 8.54 9.68 5.71
CA PRO A 291 7.99 9.60 7.06
C PRO A 291 7.04 8.41 7.28
N ALA A 292 6.25 8.05 6.26
CA ALA A 292 5.31 6.93 6.30
C ALA A 292 5.96 5.59 5.87
N GLY A 293 7.28 5.45 6.05
CA GLY A 293 8.06 4.28 5.68
C GLY A 293 8.62 4.34 4.25
N ALA A 294 9.08 3.19 3.74
CA ALA A 294 9.62 3.16 2.39
C ALA A 294 8.54 3.33 1.32
N TYR A 295 8.86 4.15 0.32
CA TYR A 295 8.07 4.40 -0.88
C TYR A 295 8.78 3.82 -2.09
N ASN A 296 8.06 3.00 -2.86
CA ASN A 296 8.54 2.44 -4.12
C ASN A 296 7.57 2.95 -5.18
N PRO A 297 7.97 3.92 -6.01
CA PRO A 297 7.06 4.47 -7.01
C PRO A 297 6.69 3.43 -8.05
N ASP A 298 5.52 3.58 -8.67
CA ASP A 298 5.06 2.68 -9.74
C ASP A 298 5.92 2.81 -11.00
N PHE A 299 6.13 4.05 -11.46
CA PHE A 299 6.83 4.35 -12.71
C PHE A 299 7.97 5.36 -12.53
N VAL A 300 9.02 5.19 -13.34
CA VAL A 300 10.04 6.20 -13.59
C VAL A 300 10.05 6.51 -15.07
N VAL A 301 9.90 7.78 -15.42
CA VAL A 301 9.73 8.26 -16.80
C VAL A 301 10.77 9.32 -17.09
N LEU A 302 11.49 9.21 -18.21
CA LEU A 302 12.35 10.28 -18.71
C LEU A 302 11.60 11.09 -19.75
N LEU A 303 11.35 12.37 -19.43
CA LEU A 303 10.70 13.32 -20.32
C LEU A 303 11.72 14.21 -21.03
N ASP A 304 11.50 14.49 -22.31
CA ASP A 304 12.32 15.38 -23.12
C ASP A 304 11.94 16.85 -22.89
N THR A 305 12.13 17.33 -21.65
CA THR A 305 11.82 18.70 -21.25
C THR A 305 12.98 19.66 -21.48
N GLN A 306 12.67 20.95 -21.65
CA GLN A 306 13.63 22.05 -21.71
C GLN A 306 13.62 22.85 -20.40
N PRO A 307 14.77 23.43 -19.97
CA PRO A 307 16.09 23.39 -20.59
C PRO A 307 16.87 22.08 -20.34
N LYS A 308 16.32 21.19 -19.53
CA LYS A 308 16.95 19.95 -19.08
C LYS A 308 15.90 18.85 -18.99
N ARG A 309 16.27 17.63 -19.39
CA ARG A 309 15.38 16.47 -19.30
C ARG A 309 14.96 16.19 -17.86
N THR A 310 13.73 15.72 -17.69
CA THR A 310 13.13 15.46 -16.38
C THR A 310 12.97 13.97 -16.16
N LEU A 311 13.57 13.43 -15.10
CA LEU A 311 13.18 12.16 -14.51
C LEU A 311 11.95 12.39 -13.63
N LEU A 312 10.79 11.96 -14.14
CA LEU A 312 9.53 11.99 -13.45
C LEU A 312 9.30 10.68 -12.70
N ILE A 313 9.14 10.78 -11.39
CA ILE A 313 8.54 9.73 -10.57
C ILE A 313 7.02 9.86 -10.71
N LEU A 314 6.35 8.79 -11.12
CA LEU A 314 4.92 8.80 -11.39
C LEU A 314 4.21 7.66 -10.66
N GLU A 315 3.19 8.02 -9.89
CA GLU A 315 2.32 7.11 -9.14
C GLU A 315 0.92 7.10 -9.73
N SER A 316 0.25 5.95 -9.72
CA SER A 316 -1.19 5.86 -9.97
C SER A 316 -1.96 5.63 -8.67
N LYS A 317 -3.10 6.29 -8.48
CA LYS A 317 -3.89 6.11 -7.24
C LYS A 317 -5.40 6.26 -7.43
N ALA A 318 -6.15 5.34 -6.84
CA ALA A 318 -7.59 5.49 -6.66
C ALA A 318 -7.94 6.71 -5.80
N ASP A 319 -8.96 7.44 -6.24
CA ASP A 319 -9.46 8.68 -5.66
C ASP A 319 -9.78 8.55 -4.16
N ASP A 320 -10.43 7.45 -3.75
CA ASP A 320 -10.83 7.22 -2.35
C ASP A 320 -9.65 7.11 -1.39
N PHE A 321 -8.51 6.61 -1.86
CA PHE A 321 -7.28 6.56 -1.06
C PHE A 321 -6.54 7.91 -1.03
N TRP A 322 -6.80 8.77 -2.00
CA TRP A 322 -6.21 10.10 -2.08
C TRP A 322 -7.02 11.16 -1.33
N ASN A 323 -8.35 11.11 -1.37
CA ASN A 323 -9.21 12.16 -0.85
C ASN A 323 -9.01 12.52 0.64
N PRO A 324 -8.81 11.56 1.56
CA PRO A 324 -8.55 11.90 2.96
C PRO A 324 -7.26 12.74 3.06
N PRO A 325 -7.29 13.97 3.61
CA PRO A 325 -6.14 14.87 3.64
C PRO A 325 -4.89 14.27 4.31
N GLU A 326 -5.11 13.31 5.21
CA GLU A 326 -4.10 12.66 6.04
C GLU A 326 -3.83 11.22 5.62
N SER A 327 -4.20 10.85 4.39
CA SER A 327 -3.97 9.49 3.91
C SER A 327 -2.48 9.21 3.73
N ALA A 328 -2.06 7.98 4.05
CA ALA A 328 -0.68 7.53 3.83
C ALA A 328 -0.18 7.79 2.38
N PRO A 329 -1.00 7.65 1.32
CA PRO A 329 -0.62 8.07 -0.04
C PRO A 329 -0.21 9.53 -0.17
N ARG A 330 -0.94 10.48 0.43
CA ARG A 330 -0.58 11.91 0.40
C ARG A 330 0.75 12.19 1.10
N LEU A 331 0.96 11.56 2.25
CA LEU A 331 2.20 11.69 3.02
C LEU A 331 3.41 11.20 2.22
N LYS A 332 3.27 10.04 1.55
CA LYS A 332 4.31 9.50 0.67
C LYS A 332 4.54 10.36 -0.57
N ALA A 333 3.47 10.84 -1.20
CA ALA A 333 3.54 11.72 -2.37
C ALA A 333 4.32 13.01 -2.08
N ARG A 334 3.96 13.71 -1.00
CA ARG A 334 4.66 14.92 -0.57
C ARG A 334 6.12 14.63 -0.25
N ALA A 335 6.40 13.55 0.48
CA ALA A 335 7.76 13.17 0.80
C ALA A 335 8.60 12.82 -0.44
N ALA A 336 8.00 12.18 -1.45
CA ALA A 336 8.65 11.90 -2.73
C ALA A 336 8.92 13.17 -3.53
N ALA A 337 7.99 14.13 -3.54
CA ALA A 337 8.24 15.44 -4.18
C ALA A 337 9.33 16.23 -3.47
N THR A 338 9.35 16.28 -2.14
CA THR A 338 10.44 16.94 -1.41
C THR A 338 11.77 16.22 -1.65
N TRP A 339 11.76 14.89 -1.78
CA TRP A 339 12.94 14.12 -2.17
C TRP A 339 13.44 14.49 -3.57
N CYS A 340 12.54 14.62 -4.56
CA CYS A 340 12.88 15.08 -5.91
C CYS A 340 13.43 16.51 -5.91
N ALA A 341 12.81 17.42 -5.16
CA ALA A 341 13.23 18.82 -5.06
C ALA A 341 14.59 18.99 -4.37
N ALA A 342 14.95 18.07 -3.46
CA ALA A 342 16.24 18.06 -2.78
C ALA A 342 17.37 17.43 -3.60
N GLN A 343 17.08 16.90 -4.79
CA GLN A 343 18.13 16.43 -5.70
C GLN A 343 18.94 17.60 -6.25
N PRO A 344 20.28 17.51 -6.29
CA PRO A 344 21.11 18.62 -6.75
C PRO A 344 20.88 18.97 -8.22
N SER A 345 20.94 20.25 -8.54
CA SER A 345 20.69 20.77 -9.90
C SER A 345 21.80 20.38 -10.88
N GLU A 346 22.98 20.01 -10.38
CA GLU A 346 24.17 19.59 -11.15
C GLU A 346 24.07 18.17 -11.71
N LEU A 347 23.08 17.38 -11.31
CA LEU A 347 22.80 16.08 -11.95
C LEU A 347 22.51 16.28 -13.45
N PRO A 348 22.63 15.27 -14.32
CA PRO A 348 22.31 15.43 -15.74
C PRO A 348 20.81 15.63 -16.00
N THR A 349 19.94 15.16 -15.11
CA THR A 349 18.48 15.25 -15.20
C THR A 349 17.91 16.06 -14.03
N GLN A 350 16.78 16.72 -14.25
CA GLN A 350 15.96 17.27 -13.17
C GLN A 350 15.05 16.16 -12.63
N TRP A 351 14.84 16.12 -11.32
CA TRP A 351 13.90 15.19 -10.70
C TRP A 351 12.56 15.87 -10.44
N SER A 352 11.48 15.15 -10.71
CA SER A 352 10.11 15.61 -10.45
C SER A 352 9.25 14.46 -9.93
N TYR A 353 8.17 14.80 -9.27
CA TYR A 353 7.17 13.85 -8.80
C TYR A 353 5.79 14.27 -9.31
N ALA A 354 4.97 13.30 -9.71
CA ALA A 354 3.57 13.51 -9.96
C ALA A 354 2.73 12.27 -9.63
N LEU A 355 1.44 12.49 -9.41
CA LEU A 355 0.46 11.44 -9.17
C LEU A 355 -0.71 11.58 -10.15
N ALA A 356 -1.13 10.46 -10.73
CA ALA A 356 -2.27 10.36 -11.61
C ALA A 356 -3.43 9.69 -10.87
N LEU A 357 -4.58 10.36 -10.77
CA LEU A 357 -5.78 9.74 -10.21
C LEU A 357 -6.41 8.77 -11.21
N GLU A 358 -6.98 7.68 -10.71
CA GLU A 358 -7.65 6.69 -11.57
C GLU A 358 -8.80 7.31 -12.38
N SER A 359 -9.55 8.25 -11.80
CA SER A 359 -10.59 9.01 -12.51
C SER A 359 -10.04 9.76 -13.73
N ASP A 360 -8.90 10.45 -13.58
CA ASP A 360 -8.24 11.15 -14.69
C ASP A 360 -7.70 10.19 -15.72
N ILE A 361 -6.97 9.14 -15.30
CA ILE A 361 -6.43 8.12 -16.21
C ILE A 361 -7.54 7.49 -17.04
N ASN A 362 -8.69 7.18 -16.43
CA ASN A 362 -9.80 6.52 -17.12
C ASN A 362 -10.50 7.41 -18.15
N THR A 363 -10.51 8.73 -17.97
CA THR A 363 -11.28 9.66 -18.83
C THR A 363 -10.51 10.20 -20.02
N VAL A 364 -9.19 10.28 -19.95
CA VAL A 364 -8.33 10.82 -21.02
C VAL A 364 -8.04 9.79 -22.11
N ALA A 365 -7.81 10.26 -23.34
CA ALA A 365 -7.44 9.41 -24.47
C ALA A 365 -5.93 9.42 -24.76
N SER A 366 -5.20 10.43 -24.28
CA SER A 366 -3.80 10.66 -24.63
C SER A 366 -2.97 11.20 -23.46
N TRP A 367 -1.64 11.03 -23.53
CA TRP A 367 -0.72 11.59 -22.55
C TRP A 367 -0.78 13.13 -22.46
N PRO A 368 -0.85 13.90 -23.57
CA PRO A 368 -1.02 15.35 -23.50
C PRO A 368 -2.30 15.83 -22.77
N GLU A 369 -3.36 15.01 -22.76
CA GLU A 369 -4.57 15.30 -21.96
C GLU A 369 -4.39 14.97 -20.47
N LEU A 370 -3.64 13.92 -20.16
CA LEU A 370 -3.39 13.47 -18.78
C LEU A 370 -2.36 14.35 -18.06
N PHE A 371 -1.25 14.66 -18.73
CA PHE A 371 -0.10 15.36 -18.16
C PHE A 371 -0.45 16.65 -17.40
N PRO A 372 -1.33 17.55 -17.90
CA PRO A 372 -1.72 18.75 -17.17
C PRO A 372 -2.65 18.49 -15.98
N ARG A 373 -3.28 17.30 -15.89
CA ARG A 373 -4.15 16.89 -14.76
C ARG A 373 -3.40 16.21 -13.63
N LEU A 374 -2.13 15.84 -13.86
CA LEU A 374 -1.32 15.20 -12.84
C LEU A 374 -1.19 16.09 -11.60
N LEU A 375 -1.41 15.49 -10.44
CA LEU A 375 -1.24 16.15 -9.16
C LEU A 375 0.24 16.27 -8.84
N ARG A 376 0.73 17.51 -8.78
CA ARG A 376 2.08 17.84 -8.32
C ARG A 376 1.95 18.31 -6.90
N SER A 377 2.53 17.58 -5.95
CA SER A 377 2.56 18.03 -4.56
C SER A 377 3.53 19.20 -4.45
N GLY A 378 2.98 20.39 -4.20
CA GLY A 378 3.71 21.57 -3.75
C GLY A 378 4.05 21.49 -2.28
#